data_AF-A0A1F9QPK3-F1
#
_entry.id   AF-A0A1F9QPK3-F1
#
_cell.length_a   1.000
_cell.length_b   1.000
_cell.length_c   1.000
_cell.angle_alpha   90.00
_cell.angle_beta   90.00
_cell.angle_gamma   90.00
#
_symmetry.space_group_name_H-M   'P 1'
#
loop_
_entity.id
_entity.type
_entity.pdbx_description
1 polymer ?
#
loop_
_entity_poly.entity_id
_entity_poly.type
_entity_poly.pdbx_seq_one_letter_code
_entity_poly.pdbx_strand_id
1 'polypeptide(L)'
;MKIITLALLALLAAWPGAAQEIKSVVNKAGHLEDELSLPFVNDPAVIGAWRSVDFVAKPELFSPAKRAWDGDLFLKELVFLPEGKSPNGWLTWTKGVLMHHGDKTASRYQIRELGGEKYLFFEWKSGDYTIRHRAPEYYVLKKAAEIKRDRTDLPFKNDPAVVGEWESVDFVETPEKFNPAVRVWRGDLYLKELVFLPKGKGGKPWWTWTRGVVMHHGDKTASKYEIMKIAGADYLFFEWKSGDYIFRGAKPFYYVLKKK
;
A
#
# COMPACT_ATOMS: atom_id res chain seq x y z
N MET A 1 19.24 65.75 -1.04
CA MET A 1 19.48 64.38 -1.55
C MET A 1 19.05 63.40 -0.45
N LYS A 2 17.82 62.86 -0.53
CA LYS A 2 17.28 61.93 0.48
C LYS A 2 17.46 60.51 -0.06
N ILE A 3 18.27 59.71 0.63
CA ILE A 3 18.41 58.28 0.35
C ILE A 3 17.21 57.60 1.00
N ILE A 4 16.31 57.07 0.16
CA ILE A 4 15.21 56.20 0.60
C ILE A 4 15.79 54.79 0.63
N THR A 5 16.05 54.26 1.82
CA THR A 5 16.41 52.86 1.99
C THR A 5 15.11 52.04 1.90
N LEU A 6 14.88 51.39 0.76
CA LEU A 6 13.80 50.43 0.60
C LEU A 6 14.16 49.19 1.43
N ALA A 7 13.52 49.03 2.59
CA ALA A 7 13.56 47.77 3.32
C ALA A 7 12.70 46.75 2.56
N LEU A 8 13.35 45.86 1.82
CA LEU A 8 12.72 44.72 1.19
C LEU A 8 12.32 43.73 2.30
N LEU A 9 11.10 43.85 2.83
CA LEU A 9 10.51 42.80 3.65
C LEU A 9 10.24 41.59 2.74
N ALA A 10 11.11 40.60 2.77
CA ALA A 10 10.79 39.26 2.30
C ALA A 10 9.72 38.70 3.25
N LEU A 11 8.45 38.74 2.84
CA LEU A 11 7.43 37.91 3.46
C LEU A 11 7.80 36.44 3.16
N LEU A 12 8.48 35.80 4.12
CA LEU A 12 8.42 34.36 4.25
C LEU A 12 6.96 34.01 4.50
N ALA A 13 6.26 33.53 3.47
CA ALA A 13 4.94 32.95 3.64
C ALA A 13 5.07 31.78 4.63
N ALA A 14 4.69 32.02 5.88
CA ALA A 14 4.55 30.98 6.87
C ALA A 14 3.54 29.96 6.34
N TRP A 15 4.00 28.72 6.18
CA TRP A 15 3.19 27.62 5.67
C TRP A 15 1.94 27.41 6.56
N PRO A 16 0.71 27.43 6.00
CA PRO A 16 -0.50 27.20 6.78
C PRO A 16 -0.65 25.70 7.05
N GLY A 17 -0.21 25.31 8.23
CA GLY A 17 -0.26 23.96 8.77
C GLY A 17 0.88 23.90 9.77
N ALA A 18 0.66 24.38 10.99
CA ALA A 18 1.66 24.33 12.05
C ALA A 18 2.23 22.91 12.07
N ALA A 19 3.47 22.78 11.58
CA ALA A 19 4.14 21.50 11.48
C ALA A 19 4.20 20.99 12.92
N GLN A 20 3.45 19.92 13.22
CA GLN A 20 3.37 19.38 14.56
C GLN A 20 4.79 19.22 15.08
N GLU A 21 5.12 19.87 16.20
CA GLU A 21 6.48 19.83 16.72
C GLU A 21 6.81 18.37 17.05
N ILE A 22 7.87 17.84 16.44
CA ILE A 22 8.34 16.50 16.71
C ILE A 22 9.52 16.68 17.66
N LYS A 23 9.35 16.25 18.90
CA LYS A 23 10.42 16.27 19.88
C LYS A 23 11.31 15.05 19.67
N SER A 24 12.62 15.25 19.82
CA SER A 24 13.59 14.18 19.75
C SER A 24 14.47 14.18 21.00
N VAL A 25 14.86 13.00 21.46
CA VAL A 25 15.73 12.80 22.62
C VAL A 25 16.88 11.88 22.27
N VAL A 26 18.04 12.08 22.88
CA VAL A 26 19.17 11.17 22.77
C VAL A 26 19.03 10.09 23.84
N ASN A 27 18.96 8.83 23.43
CA ASN A 27 18.85 7.70 24.35
C ASN A 27 20.21 7.35 25.00
N LYS A 28 20.23 6.36 25.91
CA LYS A 28 21.45 5.93 26.63
C LYS A 28 22.57 5.42 25.73
N ALA A 29 22.25 4.97 24.51
CA ALA A 29 23.22 4.51 23.51
C ALA A 29 23.72 5.65 22.59
N GLY A 30 23.26 6.89 22.79
CA GLY A 30 23.63 8.03 21.96
C GLY A 30 22.80 8.18 20.68
N HIS A 31 21.74 7.39 20.48
CA HIS A 31 20.88 7.48 19.30
C HIS A 31 19.73 8.48 19.53
N LEU A 32 19.37 9.24 18.49
CA LEU A 32 18.15 10.04 18.48
C LEU A 32 16.92 9.15 18.36
N GLU A 33 15.94 9.39 19.22
CA GLU A 33 14.59 8.82 19.18
C GLU A 33 13.57 9.95 19.14
N ASP A 34 12.58 9.84 18.27
CA ASP A 34 11.50 10.82 18.13
C ASP A 34 10.28 10.46 18.99
N GLU A 35 9.52 11.47 19.40
CA GLU A 35 8.21 11.29 20.02
C GLU A 35 7.21 10.73 19.00
N LEU A 36 6.68 9.54 19.29
CA LEU A 36 5.70 8.85 18.43
C LEU A 36 4.25 8.97 18.94
N SER A 37 4.04 9.55 20.13
CA SER A 37 2.72 9.70 20.76
C SER A 37 1.97 10.92 20.22
N LEU A 38 1.84 11.00 18.89
CA LEU A 38 1.17 12.10 18.22
C LEU A 38 -0.34 11.82 18.11
N PRO A 39 -1.21 12.81 18.38
CA PRO A 39 -2.65 12.66 18.16
C PRO A 39 -2.95 12.41 16.68
N PHE A 40 -3.87 11.49 16.43
CA PHE A 40 -4.27 11.16 15.07
C PHE A 40 -5.13 12.27 14.47
N VAL A 41 -4.68 12.78 13.32
CA VAL A 41 -5.40 13.70 12.44
C VAL A 41 -5.43 13.05 11.07
N ASN A 42 -6.62 12.86 10.52
CA ASN A 42 -6.78 12.24 9.21
C ASN A 42 -6.27 13.16 8.09
N ASP A 43 -5.60 12.57 7.10
CA ASP A 43 -5.19 13.23 5.86
C ASP A 43 -5.68 12.41 4.66
N PRO A 44 -6.84 12.74 4.09
CA PRO A 44 -7.37 12.02 2.94
C PRO A 44 -6.44 12.03 1.72
N ALA A 45 -5.58 13.04 1.57
CA ALA A 45 -4.72 13.19 0.39
C ALA A 45 -3.57 12.17 0.38
N VAL A 46 -3.11 11.73 1.55
CA VAL A 46 -1.99 10.78 1.67
C VAL A 46 -2.42 9.34 1.40
N ILE A 47 -3.68 8.98 1.68
CA ILE A 47 -4.20 7.60 1.59
C ILE A 47 -4.01 7.04 0.18
N GLY A 48 -3.36 5.89 0.06
CA GLY A 48 -3.02 5.26 -1.23
C GLY A 48 -1.56 4.83 -1.30
N ALA A 49 -1.14 4.36 -2.47
CA ALA A 49 0.23 3.96 -2.73
C ALA A 49 1.03 5.06 -3.43
N TRP A 50 2.29 5.17 -3.01
CA TRP A 50 3.27 6.13 -3.49
C TRP A 50 4.55 5.38 -3.86
N ARG A 51 5.15 5.73 -5.00
CA ARG A 51 6.37 5.10 -5.50
C ARG A 51 7.49 6.11 -5.59
N SER A 52 8.66 5.80 -5.06
CA SER A 52 9.82 6.68 -5.10
C SER A 52 10.26 6.93 -6.55
N VAL A 53 10.53 8.19 -6.85
CA VAL A 53 10.99 8.66 -8.17
C VAL A 53 12.29 9.45 -8.07
N ASP A 54 12.62 9.97 -6.88
CA ASP A 54 13.85 10.72 -6.67
C ASP A 54 14.27 10.73 -5.19
N PHE A 55 15.48 11.21 -4.93
CA PHE A 55 16.01 11.50 -3.61
C PHE A 55 16.79 12.82 -3.63
N VAL A 56 16.39 13.78 -2.80
CA VAL A 56 16.88 15.16 -2.84
C VAL A 56 17.24 15.66 -1.45
N ALA A 57 18.29 16.49 -1.36
CA ALA A 57 18.70 17.08 -0.08
C ALA A 57 17.63 18.03 0.51
N LYS A 58 16.85 18.68 -0.36
CA LYS A 58 15.72 19.55 0.02
C LYS A 58 14.58 19.42 -0.99
N PRO A 59 13.31 19.55 -0.58
CA PRO A 59 12.16 19.44 -1.48
C PRO A 59 12.22 20.37 -2.69
N GLU A 60 12.80 21.56 -2.53
CA GLU A 60 12.91 22.60 -3.57
C GLU A 60 13.84 22.21 -4.72
N LEU A 61 14.69 21.20 -4.53
CA LEU A 61 15.63 20.72 -5.54
C LEU A 61 15.02 19.69 -6.50
N PHE A 62 13.80 19.21 -6.22
CA PHE A 62 13.13 18.25 -7.08
C PHE A 62 12.64 18.89 -8.38
N SER A 63 12.89 18.20 -9.50
CA SER A 63 12.31 18.53 -10.80
C SER A 63 11.68 17.28 -11.44
N PRO A 64 10.39 17.31 -11.82
CA PRO A 64 9.77 16.20 -12.54
C PRO A 64 10.47 15.85 -13.86
N ALA A 65 11.13 16.82 -14.49
CA ALA A 65 11.79 16.65 -15.79
C ALA A 65 13.18 16.01 -15.67
N LYS A 66 13.83 16.10 -14.50
CA LYS A 66 15.18 15.61 -14.30
C LYS A 66 15.36 15.13 -12.88
N ARG A 67 15.65 13.84 -12.76
CA ARG A 67 15.98 13.18 -11.50
C ARG A 67 17.32 13.70 -10.95
N ALA A 68 17.38 13.93 -9.64
CA ALA A 68 18.57 14.38 -8.93
C ALA A 68 19.48 13.22 -8.50
N TRP A 69 18.89 12.09 -8.06
CA TRP A 69 19.64 10.91 -7.64
C TRP A 69 19.80 9.90 -8.78
N ASP A 70 21.04 9.66 -9.20
CA ASP A 70 21.35 8.71 -10.29
C ASP A 70 21.43 7.25 -9.83
N GLY A 71 21.53 7.01 -8.52
CA GLY A 71 21.64 5.67 -7.94
C GLY A 71 20.30 4.93 -7.80
N ASP A 72 20.36 3.73 -7.24
CA ASP A 72 19.15 3.01 -6.85
C ASP A 72 18.49 3.64 -5.62
N LEU A 73 17.16 3.72 -5.60
CA LEU A 73 16.39 4.27 -4.47
C LEU A 73 16.13 3.16 -3.47
N PHE A 74 16.66 3.25 -2.25
CA PHE A 74 16.47 2.20 -1.25
C PHE A 74 15.00 2.06 -0.85
N LEU A 75 14.34 3.18 -0.50
CA LEU A 75 12.89 3.19 -0.30
C LEU A 75 12.22 3.13 -1.67
N LYS A 76 11.50 2.04 -1.96
CA LYS A 76 10.78 1.87 -3.23
C LYS A 76 9.37 2.46 -3.20
N GLU A 77 8.69 2.32 -2.08
CA GLU A 77 7.28 2.68 -1.96
C GLU A 77 6.84 2.94 -0.53
N LEU A 78 5.72 3.63 -0.40
CA LEU A 78 4.94 3.77 0.82
C LEU A 78 3.45 3.58 0.52
N VAL A 79 2.75 2.91 1.43
CA VAL A 79 1.29 2.74 1.36
C VAL A 79 0.66 3.26 2.64
N PHE A 80 -0.22 4.25 2.51
CA PHE A 80 -0.97 4.83 3.60
C PHE A 80 -2.39 4.28 3.57
N LEU A 81 -2.80 3.60 4.65
CA LEU A 81 -4.16 3.09 4.82
C LEU A 81 -4.97 4.06 5.70
N PRO A 82 -6.32 4.07 5.58
CA PRO A 82 -7.16 4.87 6.46
C PRO A 82 -6.91 4.60 7.95
N GLU A 83 -7.30 5.56 8.79
CA GLU A 83 -7.18 5.47 10.25
C GLU A 83 -5.73 5.39 10.76
N GLY A 84 -4.78 5.99 10.04
CA GLY A 84 -3.39 6.08 10.49
C GLY A 84 -2.61 4.76 10.37
N LYS A 85 -3.08 3.82 9.55
CA LYS A 85 -2.52 2.47 9.41
C LYS A 85 -1.60 2.33 8.19
N SER A 86 -0.80 1.26 8.19
CA SER A 86 -0.01 0.77 7.06
C SER A 86 -0.20 -0.74 6.90
N PRO A 87 0.13 -1.36 5.75
CA PRO A 87 -0.10 -2.80 5.54
C PRO A 87 0.64 -3.71 6.53
N ASN A 88 1.80 -3.29 7.02
CA ASN A 88 2.69 -4.16 7.80
C ASN A 88 2.52 -3.95 9.31
N GLY A 89 1.79 -2.92 9.74
CA GLY A 89 1.54 -2.59 11.16
C GLY A 89 2.70 -1.92 11.90
N TRP A 90 3.91 -1.88 11.32
CA TRP A 90 5.11 -1.29 11.95
C TRP A 90 5.23 0.22 11.73
N LEU A 91 4.43 0.74 10.78
CA LEU A 91 4.28 2.15 10.50
C LEU A 91 2.88 2.60 10.87
N THR A 92 2.76 3.75 11.55
CA THR A 92 1.51 4.49 11.70
C THR A 92 1.68 5.89 11.17
N TRP A 93 0.59 6.60 10.91
CA TRP A 93 0.68 7.97 10.41
C TRP A 93 -0.41 8.87 11.01
N THR A 94 -0.10 10.15 11.05
CA THR A 94 -1.03 11.27 11.26
C THR A 94 -0.76 12.31 10.18
N LYS A 95 -1.61 13.33 10.04
CA LYS A 95 -1.46 14.35 9.00
C LYS A 95 -0.06 14.97 9.05
N GLY A 96 0.70 14.82 7.97
CA GLY A 96 2.06 15.34 7.82
C GLY A 96 3.18 14.53 8.50
N VAL A 97 2.90 13.40 9.17
CA VAL A 97 3.93 12.59 9.85
C VAL A 97 3.69 11.08 9.69
N LEU A 98 4.72 10.34 9.30
CA LEU A 98 4.79 8.88 9.33
C LEU A 98 5.73 8.44 10.47
N MET A 99 5.27 7.54 11.32
CA MET A 99 5.98 7.06 12.50
C MET A 99 6.41 5.61 12.29
N HIS A 100 7.70 5.35 12.50
CA HIS A 100 8.29 4.01 12.47
C HIS A 100 8.60 3.56 13.89
N HIS A 101 7.86 2.57 14.40
CA HIS A 101 7.93 2.16 15.81
C HIS A 101 9.21 1.40 16.17
N GLY A 102 9.83 0.70 15.21
CA GLY A 102 11.10 -0.01 15.42
C GLY A 102 12.29 0.95 15.55
N ASP A 103 12.53 1.73 14.50
CA ASP A 103 13.57 2.78 14.45
C ASP A 103 13.31 3.99 15.35
N LYS A 104 12.10 4.11 15.91
CA LYS A 104 11.64 5.21 16.74
C LYS A 104 11.81 6.57 16.07
N THR A 105 11.39 6.68 14.80
CA THR A 105 11.45 7.91 14.02
C THR A 105 10.07 8.40 13.64
N ALA A 106 9.88 9.71 13.65
CA ALA A 106 8.70 10.41 13.16
C ALA A 106 9.14 11.30 12.01
N SER A 107 8.88 10.84 10.80
CA SER A 107 9.34 11.46 9.55
C SER A 107 8.23 12.32 8.96
N ARG A 108 8.52 13.59 8.68
CA ARG A 108 7.52 14.48 8.07
C ARG A 108 7.26 14.09 6.62
N TYR A 109 6.04 14.35 6.18
CA TYR A 109 5.72 14.37 4.76
C TYR A 109 4.91 15.60 4.37
N GLN A 110 5.03 15.98 3.11
CA GLN A 110 4.17 16.98 2.47
C GLN A 110 3.78 16.50 1.08
N ILE A 111 2.57 16.86 0.64
CA ILE A 111 2.08 16.54 -0.69
C ILE A 111 2.05 17.83 -1.51
N ARG A 112 2.62 17.81 -2.71
CA ARG A 112 2.57 18.91 -3.68
C ARG A 112 2.04 18.38 -5.01
N GLU A 113 1.29 19.23 -5.72
CA GLU A 113 0.87 18.96 -7.09
C GLU A 113 1.78 19.75 -8.04
N LEU A 114 2.40 19.06 -8.99
CA LEU A 114 3.33 19.62 -9.97
C LEU A 114 3.00 19.05 -11.34
N GLY A 115 2.61 19.90 -12.29
CA GLY A 115 2.26 19.44 -13.65
C GLY A 115 1.08 18.46 -13.70
N GLY A 116 0.09 18.61 -12.81
CA GLY A 116 -1.08 17.72 -12.71
C GLY A 116 -0.82 16.39 -12.01
N GLU A 117 0.40 16.18 -11.49
CA GLU A 117 0.81 14.96 -10.80
C GLU A 117 1.04 15.24 -9.32
N LYS A 118 0.69 14.29 -8.46
CA LYS A 118 0.88 14.40 -7.00
C LYS A 118 2.18 13.76 -6.57
N TYR A 119 2.96 14.51 -5.80
CA TYR A 119 4.22 14.09 -5.22
C TYR A 119 4.19 14.22 -3.71
N LEU A 120 4.68 13.20 -3.02
CA LEU A 120 4.90 13.14 -1.59
C LEU A 120 6.40 13.30 -1.32
N PHE A 121 6.77 14.34 -0.60
CA PHE A 121 8.13 14.57 -0.13
C PHE A 121 8.21 14.03 1.28
N PHE A 122 9.03 13.02 1.48
CA PHE A 122 9.14 12.26 2.72
C PHE A 122 10.52 12.43 3.32
N GLU A 123 10.61 12.89 4.57
CA GLU A 123 11.86 12.92 5.31
C GLU A 123 12.41 11.50 5.51
N TRP A 124 13.66 11.29 5.14
CA TRP A 124 14.35 10.01 5.32
C TRP A 124 15.19 10.03 6.60
N LYS A 125 14.62 9.50 7.68
CA LYS A 125 15.31 9.34 8.96
C LYS A 125 15.94 7.95 9.07
N SER A 126 17.15 7.81 8.55
CA SER A 126 17.97 6.59 8.63
C SER A 126 19.01 6.64 9.76
N GLY A 127 19.98 5.72 9.77
CA GLY A 127 21.15 5.78 10.66
C GLY A 127 21.95 7.09 10.56
N ASP A 128 21.92 7.78 9.41
CA ASP A 128 22.53 9.11 9.30
C ASP A 128 21.81 10.14 10.19
N TYR A 129 20.49 10.00 10.37
CA TYR A 129 19.73 10.79 11.33
C TYR A 129 19.92 10.25 12.75
N THR A 130 19.59 8.98 13.00
CA THR A 130 19.51 8.46 14.37
C THR A 130 20.87 8.32 15.06
N ILE A 131 21.93 7.96 14.33
CA ILE A 131 23.27 7.68 14.88
C ILE A 131 24.22 8.86 14.65
N ARG A 132 24.20 9.46 13.45
CA ARG A 132 25.12 10.55 13.08
C ARG A 132 24.54 11.95 13.26
N HIS A 133 23.29 12.05 13.70
CA HIS A 133 22.57 13.29 14.01
C HIS A 133 22.56 14.28 12.83
N ARG A 134 22.59 13.77 11.60
CA ARG A 134 22.49 14.59 10.38
C ARG A 134 21.03 14.96 10.12
N ALA A 135 20.82 16.13 9.52
CA ALA A 135 19.51 16.49 9.01
C ALA A 135 19.05 15.46 7.95
N PRO A 136 17.76 15.06 7.96
CA PRO A 136 17.24 14.13 6.97
C PRO A 136 17.20 14.78 5.57
N GLU A 137 17.48 13.96 4.57
CA GLU A 137 17.19 14.26 3.16
C GLU A 137 15.81 13.69 2.80
N TYR A 138 15.36 13.85 1.56
CA TYR A 138 13.97 13.59 1.18
C TYR A 138 13.86 12.57 0.06
N TYR A 139 13.07 11.52 0.29
CA TYR A 139 12.50 10.78 -0.83
C TYR A 139 11.38 11.58 -1.46
N VAL A 140 11.36 11.62 -2.79
CA VAL A 140 10.22 12.12 -3.55
C VAL A 140 9.49 10.91 -4.11
N LEU A 141 8.23 10.76 -3.75
CA LEU A 141 7.37 9.68 -4.20
C LEU A 141 6.24 10.22 -5.05
N LYS A 142 5.98 9.62 -6.20
CA LYS A 142 4.82 9.93 -7.05
C LYS A 142 3.62 9.07 -6.63
N LYS A 143 2.41 9.65 -6.64
CA LYS A 143 1.17 8.88 -6.42
C LYS A 143 1.04 7.79 -7.47
N ALA A 144 0.87 6.55 -7.04
CA ALA A 144 0.82 5.37 -7.93
C ALA A 144 -0.59 4.79 -8.07
N ALA A 145 -1.33 4.70 -6.96
CA ALA A 145 -2.69 4.17 -6.97
C ALA A 145 -3.50 4.63 -5.75
N GLU A 146 -4.80 4.67 -5.91
CA GLU A 146 -5.76 4.71 -4.80
C GLU A 146 -5.99 3.31 -4.23
N ILE A 147 -6.44 3.22 -2.98
CA ILE A 147 -6.79 1.94 -2.35
C ILE A 147 -8.06 1.39 -3.00
N LYS A 148 -7.94 0.27 -3.71
CA LYS A 148 -9.12 -0.40 -4.30
C LYS A 148 -9.95 -1.08 -3.21
N ARG A 149 -11.26 -0.90 -3.31
CA ARG A 149 -12.24 -1.62 -2.49
C ARG A 149 -13.40 -2.03 -3.39
N ASP A 150 -13.77 -3.29 -3.27
CA ASP A 150 -14.93 -3.84 -3.96
C ASP A 150 -16.15 -3.80 -3.04
N ARG A 151 -17.32 -3.95 -3.65
CA ARG A 151 -18.58 -4.12 -2.95
C ARG A 151 -18.65 -5.55 -2.37
N THR A 152 -18.71 -5.68 -1.04
CA THR A 152 -18.74 -6.98 -0.33
C THR A 152 -20.07 -7.30 0.35
N ASP A 153 -21.12 -6.52 0.10
CA ASP A 153 -22.49 -6.70 0.60
C ASP A 153 -23.41 -7.23 -0.51
N LEU A 154 -22.91 -8.17 -1.32
CA LEU A 154 -23.69 -8.72 -2.43
C LEU A 154 -24.80 -9.64 -1.90
N PRO A 155 -26.01 -9.61 -2.49
CA PRO A 155 -27.09 -10.49 -2.08
C PRO A 155 -26.72 -11.95 -2.33
N PHE A 156 -27.12 -12.82 -1.39
CA PHE A 156 -26.83 -14.24 -1.51
C PHE A 156 -27.68 -14.89 -2.60
N LYS A 157 -27.00 -15.54 -3.54
CA LYS A 157 -27.55 -16.44 -4.55
C LYS A 157 -26.82 -17.76 -4.43
N ASN A 158 -27.58 -18.83 -4.18
CA ASN A 158 -26.99 -20.15 -3.99
C ASN A 158 -26.34 -20.69 -5.27
N ASP A 159 -25.25 -21.42 -5.11
CA ASP A 159 -24.57 -22.19 -6.14
C ASP A 159 -24.18 -23.55 -5.56
N PRO A 160 -25.02 -24.59 -5.73
CA PRO A 160 -24.71 -25.91 -5.19
C PRO A 160 -23.42 -26.53 -5.74
N ALA A 161 -22.98 -26.15 -6.94
CA ALA A 161 -21.82 -26.76 -7.59
C ALA A 161 -20.50 -26.41 -6.89
N VAL A 162 -20.42 -25.20 -6.32
CA VAL A 162 -19.22 -24.70 -5.64
C VAL A 162 -19.04 -25.28 -4.24
N VAL A 163 -20.13 -25.74 -3.59
CA VAL A 163 -20.10 -26.24 -2.21
C VAL A 163 -19.15 -27.43 -2.08
N GLY A 164 -18.31 -27.39 -1.05
CA GLY A 164 -17.27 -28.37 -0.78
C GLY A 164 -15.88 -27.76 -0.59
N GLU A 165 -14.88 -28.63 -0.60
CA GLU A 165 -13.47 -28.26 -0.48
C GLU A 165 -12.78 -28.33 -1.83
N TRP A 166 -11.92 -27.35 -2.10
CA TRP A 166 -11.14 -27.26 -3.31
C TRP A 166 -9.67 -27.07 -2.95
N GLU A 167 -8.78 -27.83 -3.58
CA GLU A 167 -7.34 -27.73 -3.40
C GLU A 167 -6.69 -27.00 -4.57
N SER A 168 -5.73 -26.11 -4.30
CA SER A 168 -5.03 -25.36 -5.35
C SER A 168 -4.02 -26.23 -6.07
N VAL A 169 -4.11 -26.28 -7.40
CA VAL A 169 -3.25 -27.10 -8.27
C VAL A 169 -2.36 -26.27 -9.18
N ASP A 170 -2.73 -25.02 -9.47
CA ASP A 170 -1.95 -24.10 -10.30
C ASP A 170 -2.28 -22.63 -10.01
N PHE A 171 -1.48 -21.72 -10.58
CA PHE A 171 -1.72 -20.28 -10.57
C PHE A 171 -1.37 -19.68 -11.94
N VAL A 172 -2.36 -19.12 -12.61
CA VAL A 172 -2.28 -18.70 -14.01
C VAL A 172 -2.71 -17.24 -14.17
N GLU A 173 -2.15 -16.54 -15.15
CA GLU A 173 -2.54 -15.14 -15.42
C GLU A 173 -3.99 -15.02 -15.90
N THR A 174 -4.44 -15.95 -16.74
CA THR A 174 -5.83 -16.05 -17.20
C THR A 174 -6.26 -17.52 -17.25
N PRO A 175 -7.56 -17.83 -17.13
CA PRO A 175 -8.06 -19.21 -17.17
C PRO A 175 -7.60 -20.01 -18.39
N GLU A 176 -7.49 -19.36 -19.56
CA GLU A 176 -7.11 -19.99 -20.83
C GLU A 176 -5.68 -20.53 -20.84
N LYS A 177 -4.82 -20.05 -19.93
CA LYS A 177 -3.43 -20.53 -19.81
C LYS A 177 -3.31 -21.83 -19.01
N PHE A 178 -4.38 -22.29 -18.37
CA PHE A 178 -4.35 -23.51 -17.60
C PHE A 178 -4.28 -24.75 -18.50
N ASN A 179 -3.37 -25.66 -18.17
CA ASN A 179 -3.28 -26.98 -18.76
C ASN A 179 -3.14 -28.03 -17.63
N PRO A 180 -4.08 -28.97 -17.47
CA PRO A 180 -4.01 -29.95 -16.39
C PRO A 180 -2.81 -30.90 -16.49
N ALA A 181 -2.20 -31.04 -17.69
CA ALA A 181 -1.02 -31.87 -17.89
C ALA A 181 0.30 -31.14 -17.54
N VAL A 182 0.29 -29.80 -17.46
CA VAL A 182 1.49 -29.00 -17.23
C VAL A 182 1.18 -27.84 -16.29
N ARG A 183 1.74 -27.90 -15.09
CA ARG A 183 1.63 -26.82 -14.12
C ARG A 183 2.42 -25.58 -14.58
N VAL A 184 1.75 -24.43 -14.63
CA VAL A 184 2.33 -23.14 -15.05
C VAL A 184 3.16 -22.53 -13.93
N TRP A 185 2.61 -22.48 -12.70
CA TRP A 185 3.29 -21.85 -11.57
C TRP A 185 4.34 -22.77 -10.96
N ARG A 186 5.61 -22.35 -11.05
CA ARG A 186 6.76 -23.13 -10.54
C ARG A 186 7.02 -22.96 -9.04
N GLY A 187 6.49 -21.92 -8.43
CA GLY A 187 6.67 -21.65 -7.00
C GLY A 187 5.64 -22.35 -6.11
N ASP A 188 5.72 -22.08 -4.82
CA ASP A 188 4.69 -22.48 -3.88
C ASP A 188 3.40 -21.69 -4.10
N LEU A 189 2.27 -22.39 -4.07
CA LEU A 189 0.95 -21.78 -4.07
C LEU A 189 0.67 -21.24 -2.67
N TYR A 190 0.44 -19.94 -2.53
CA TYR A 190 0.16 -19.34 -1.22
C TYR A 190 -1.23 -19.76 -0.70
N LEU A 191 -2.24 -19.66 -1.56
CA LEU A 191 -3.55 -20.25 -1.30
C LEU A 191 -3.42 -21.76 -1.52
N LYS A 192 -3.67 -22.54 -0.47
CA LYS A 192 -3.63 -24.01 -0.54
C LYS A 192 -5.00 -24.61 -0.80
N GLU A 193 -6.03 -24.04 -0.20
CA GLU A 193 -7.39 -24.54 -0.28
C GLU A 193 -8.42 -23.44 -0.19
N LEU A 194 -9.61 -23.72 -0.71
CA LEU A 194 -10.79 -22.88 -0.58
C LEU A 194 -11.98 -23.75 -0.22
N VAL A 195 -12.72 -23.37 0.82
CA VAL A 195 -13.87 -24.13 1.32
C VAL A 195 -15.12 -23.28 1.21
N PHE A 196 -16.14 -23.84 0.56
CA PHE A 196 -17.46 -23.23 0.40
C PHE A 196 -18.48 -24.00 1.22
N LEU A 197 -18.98 -23.39 2.28
CA LEU A 197 -20.00 -23.95 3.15
C LEU A 197 -21.41 -23.49 2.70
N PRO A 198 -22.47 -24.25 3.04
CA PRO A 198 -23.84 -23.86 2.72
C PRO A 198 -24.22 -22.47 3.21
N LYS A 199 -25.20 -21.85 2.54
CA LYS A 199 -25.76 -20.52 2.89
C LYS A 199 -24.71 -19.39 2.83
N GLY A 200 -23.78 -19.46 1.88
CA GLY A 200 -22.85 -18.38 1.56
C GLY A 200 -21.69 -18.20 2.54
N LYS A 201 -21.42 -19.18 3.41
CA LYS A 201 -20.31 -19.13 4.35
C LYS A 201 -19.03 -19.69 3.71
N GLY A 202 -17.89 -19.04 3.90
CA GLY A 202 -16.58 -19.59 3.55
C GLY A 202 -15.97 -20.44 4.68
N GLY A 203 -14.85 -21.11 4.40
CA GLY A 203 -14.08 -21.85 5.40
C GLY A 203 -13.37 -20.97 6.45
N LYS A 204 -13.35 -19.64 6.24
CA LYS A 204 -12.78 -18.65 7.16
C LYS A 204 -13.82 -17.59 7.49
N PRO A 205 -13.81 -17.00 8.70
CA PRO A 205 -14.85 -16.06 9.13
C PRO A 205 -14.84 -14.73 8.37
N TRP A 206 -13.71 -14.38 7.72
CA TRP A 206 -13.60 -13.21 6.86
C TRP A 206 -14.02 -13.46 5.41
N TRP A 207 -14.42 -14.70 5.06
CA TRP A 207 -14.90 -15.07 3.74
C TRP A 207 -16.39 -15.43 3.73
N THR A 208 -17.11 -14.84 2.78
CA THR A 208 -18.45 -15.26 2.37
C THR A 208 -18.50 -15.44 0.86
N TRP A 209 -19.56 -16.05 0.35
CA TRP A 209 -19.71 -16.23 -1.09
C TRP A 209 -21.17 -16.11 -1.52
N THR A 210 -21.33 -15.72 -2.78
CA THR A 210 -22.58 -15.78 -3.56
C THR A 210 -22.23 -16.38 -4.92
N ARG A 211 -23.21 -16.76 -5.74
CA ARG A 211 -22.94 -17.37 -7.05
C ARG A 211 -21.95 -16.52 -7.86
N GLY A 212 -20.82 -17.13 -8.23
CA GLY A 212 -19.75 -16.54 -9.02
C GLY A 212 -18.81 -15.57 -8.28
N VAL A 213 -18.97 -15.34 -6.96
CA VAL A 213 -18.13 -14.39 -6.21
C VAL A 213 -17.83 -14.87 -4.78
N VAL A 214 -16.57 -14.75 -4.36
CA VAL A 214 -16.12 -14.83 -2.97
C VAL A 214 -15.77 -13.43 -2.47
N MET A 215 -16.25 -13.07 -1.28
CA MET A 215 -16.04 -11.77 -0.67
C MET A 215 -15.12 -11.89 0.54
N HIS A 216 -14.08 -11.06 0.60
CA HIS A 216 -13.20 -10.91 1.75
C HIS A 216 -13.55 -9.65 2.53
N HIS A 217 -14.13 -9.78 3.72
CA HIS A 217 -14.66 -8.64 4.48
C HIS A 217 -13.58 -7.79 5.17
N GLY A 218 -12.39 -8.34 5.42
CA GLY A 218 -11.21 -7.60 5.89
C GLY A 218 -10.64 -6.71 4.78
N ASP A 219 -10.10 -7.34 3.74
CA ASP A 219 -9.49 -6.69 2.57
C ASP A 219 -10.48 -5.92 1.68
N LYS A 220 -11.79 -6.10 1.88
CA LYS A 220 -12.86 -5.49 1.08
C LYS A 220 -12.73 -5.82 -0.41
N THR A 221 -12.50 -7.10 -0.74
CA THR A 221 -12.43 -7.58 -2.13
C THR A 221 -13.58 -8.53 -2.44
N ALA A 222 -14.00 -8.55 -3.71
CA ALA A 222 -15.02 -9.42 -4.25
C ALA A 222 -14.43 -10.12 -5.47
N SER A 223 -13.88 -11.31 -5.24
CA SER A 223 -13.17 -12.13 -6.21
C SER A 223 -14.11 -13.03 -6.97
N LYS A 224 -14.05 -13.00 -8.30
CA LYS A 224 -14.83 -13.92 -9.14
C LYS A 224 -14.37 -15.36 -8.98
N TYR A 225 -15.30 -16.29 -9.12
CA TYR A 225 -14.96 -17.68 -9.42
C TYR A 225 -15.79 -18.23 -10.56
N GLU A 226 -15.20 -19.16 -11.31
CA GLU A 226 -15.87 -19.91 -12.36
C GLU A 226 -15.50 -21.39 -12.26
N ILE A 227 -16.46 -22.27 -12.49
CA ILE A 227 -16.22 -23.73 -12.53
C ILE A 227 -16.24 -24.17 -13.99
N MET A 228 -15.18 -24.82 -14.42
CA MET A 228 -15.04 -25.36 -15.78
C MET A 228 -14.75 -26.85 -15.73
N LYS A 229 -15.34 -27.59 -16.67
CA LYS A 229 -15.04 -29.02 -16.86
C LYS A 229 -13.95 -29.18 -17.91
N ILE A 230 -12.79 -29.72 -17.51
CA ILE A 230 -11.63 -29.90 -18.37
C ILE A 230 -11.15 -31.35 -18.21
N ALA A 231 -11.05 -32.07 -19.32
CA ALA A 231 -10.67 -33.50 -19.33
C ALA A 231 -11.48 -34.37 -18.33
N GLY A 232 -12.78 -34.08 -18.19
CA GLY A 232 -13.69 -34.83 -17.32
C GLY A 232 -13.66 -34.46 -15.83
N ALA A 233 -12.76 -33.57 -15.40
CA ALA A 233 -12.71 -33.08 -14.02
C ALA A 233 -13.20 -31.62 -13.93
N ASP A 234 -13.77 -31.27 -12.77
CA ASP A 234 -14.19 -29.90 -12.47
C ASP A 234 -13.03 -29.13 -11.85
N TYR A 235 -12.75 -27.94 -12.40
CA TYR A 235 -11.76 -27.00 -11.93
C TYR A 235 -12.43 -25.67 -11.59
N LEU A 236 -12.07 -25.11 -10.44
CA LEU A 236 -12.51 -23.80 -10.00
C LEU A 236 -11.40 -22.78 -10.26
N PHE A 237 -11.69 -21.80 -11.09
CA PHE A 237 -10.81 -20.66 -11.36
C PHE A 237 -11.21 -19.54 -10.42
N PHE A 238 -10.34 -19.22 -9.47
CA PHE A 238 -10.57 -18.21 -8.45
C PHE A 238 -9.69 -16.98 -8.70
N GLU A 239 -10.33 -15.84 -8.97
CA GLU A 239 -9.68 -14.55 -9.15
C GLU A 239 -8.97 -14.10 -7.86
N TRP A 240 -7.65 -14.03 -7.86
CA TRP A 240 -6.84 -13.67 -6.70
C TRP A 240 -6.59 -12.17 -6.61
N LYS A 241 -7.42 -11.48 -5.82
CA LYS A 241 -7.26 -10.05 -5.51
C LYS A 241 -6.35 -9.87 -4.31
N SER A 242 -5.04 -9.89 -4.57
CA SER A 242 -3.98 -9.72 -3.56
C SER A 242 -3.79 -8.27 -3.10
N GLY A 243 -2.85 -8.04 -2.17
CA GLY A 243 -2.36 -6.70 -1.84
C GLY A 243 -1.89 -5.90 -3.05
N ASP A 244 -1.37 -6.55 -4.11
CA ASP A 244 -0.98 -5.83 -5.34
C ASP A 244 -2.19 -5.31 -6.11
N TYR A 245 -3.32 -6.03 -6.08
CA TYR A 245 -4.59 -5.52 -6.60
C TYR A 245 -5.06 -4.30 -5.78
N ILE A 246 -5.06 -4.44 -4.45
CA ILE A 246 -5.61 -3.45 -3.52
C ILE A 246 -4.76 -2.16 -3.52
N PHE A 247 -3.43 -2.31 -3.45
CA PHE A 247 -2.50 -1.21 -3.20
C PHE A 247 -1.77 -0.74 -4.45
N ARG A 248 -1.51 -1.61 -5.44
CA ARG A 248 -0.70 -1.26 -6.62
C ARG A 248 -1.49 -1.19 -7.92
N GLY A 249 -2.80 -1.41 -7.84
CA GLY A 249 -3.68 -1.41 -9.00
C GLY A 249 -3.44 -2.56 -9.98
N ALA A 250 -2.70 -3.60 -9.59
CA ALA A 250 -2.40 -4.74 -10.44
C ALA A 250 -3.67 -5.48 -10.89
N LYS A 251 -3.59 -6.16 -12.03
CA LYS A 251 -4.65 -7.08 -12.47
C LYS A 251 -4.53 -8.40 -11.68
N PRO A 252 -5.64 -8.96 -11.19
CA PRO A 252 -5.64 -10.26 -10.55
C PRO A 252 -5.20 -11.37 -11.51
N PHE A 253 -4.54 -12.38 -10.96
CA PHE A 253 -4.33 -13.68 -11.59
C PHE A 253 -5.34 -14.68 -11.01
N TYR A 254 -5.30 -15.94 -11.44
CA TYR A 254 -6.26 -16.96 -11.05
C TYR A 254 -5.57 -18.14 -10.37
N TYR A 255 -6.01 -18.47 -9.16
CA TYR A 255 -5.77 -19.81 -8.64
C TYR A 255 -6.66 -20.80 -9.38
N VAL A 256 -6.07 -21.91 -9.80
CA VAL A 256 -6.82 -23.04 -10.32
C VAL A 256 -6.91 -24.06 -9.21
N LEU A 257 -8.13 -24.42 -8.83
CA LEU A 257 -8.39 -25.39 -7.78
C LEU A 257 -9.14 -26.60 -8.33
N LYS A 258 -8.85 -27.78 -7.79
CA LYS A 258 -9.57 -29.03 -8.10
C LYS A 258 -10.39 -29.43 -6.89
N LYS A 259 -11.58 -29.99 -7.13
CA LYS A 259 -12.44 -30.46 -6.04
C LYS A 259 -11.79 -31.67 -5.35
N LYS A 260 -11.78 -31.66 -4.01
CA LYS A 260 -11.35 -32.82 -3.20
C LYS A 260 -12.40 -33.93 -3.21
#